data_AF-A0ABD0P226-F1
#
_entry.id   AF-A0ABD0P226-F1
#
_cell.length_a   1.000
_cell.length_b   1.000
_cell.length_c   1.000
_cell.angle_alpha   90.00
_cell.angle_beta   90.00
_cell.angle_gamma   90.00
#
_symmetry.space_group_name_H-M   'P 1'
#
loop_
_entity.id
_entity.type
_entity.pdbx_description
1 polymer ?
#
loop_
_entity_poly.entity_id
_entity_poly.type
_entity_poly.pdbx_seq_one_letter_code
_entity_poly.pdbx_strand_id
1 'polypeptide(L)' 'CEAAQGKPEATISWITTIAGRYNHTSVPERDGTVTVKSEYRMIPTPAENGKEITCVVNQRTQPEPRAFPLKLV' A
#
# COMPACT_ATOMS: atom_id res chain seq x y z
N CYS A 1 -1.56 -0.29 4.37
CA CYS A 1 -1.08 -1.40 3.53
C CYS A 1 0.35 -1.72 3.91
N GLU A 2 0.75 -2.98 3.93
CA GLU A 2 2.06 -3.41 4.40
C GLU A 2 2.64 -4.48 3.47
N ALA A 3 3.89 -4.28 3.06
CA ALA A 3 4.71 -5.23 2.34
C ALA A 3 5.85 -5.69 3.27
N ALA A 4 5.63 -6.80 3.95
CA ALA A 4 6.56 -7.34 4.94
C ALA A 4 7.73 -8.08 4.29
N GLN A 5 8.93 -7.94 4.89
CA GLN A 5 10.11 -8.75 4.61
C GLN A 5 10.50 -8.83 3.11
N GLY A 6 10.41 -7.70 2.40
CA GLY A 6 10.86 -7.61 1.02
C GLY A 6 12.39 -7.62 0.89
N LYS A 7 12.92 -8.33 -0.11
CA LYS A 7 14.34 -8.30 -0.46
C LYS A 7 14.53 -8.33 -1.99
N PRO A 8 14.87 -7.21 -2.66
CA PRO A 8 15.06 -5.86 -2.10
C PRO A 8 13.74 -5.25 -1.59
N GLU A 9 13.81 -4.04 -1.03
CA GLU A 9 12.65 -3.26 -0.62
C GLU A 9 11.55 -3.25 -1.70
N ALA A 10 10.31 -3.53 -1.30
CA ALA A 10 9.16 -3.48 -2.18
C ALA A 10 8.65 -2.03 -2.33
N THR A 11 8.00 -1.73 -3.44
CA THR A 11 7.34 -0.42 -3.65
C THR A 11 5.84 -0.57 -3.47
N ILE A 12 5.21 0.42 -2.82
CA ILE A 12 3.75 0.47 -2.63
C ILE A 12 3.19 1.68 -3.38
N SER A 13 2.11 1.47 -4.12
CA SER A 13 1.32 2.52 -4.76
C SER A 13 -0.18 2.30 -4.52
N TRP A 14 -0.98 3.30 -4.87
CA TRP A 14 -2.43 3.28 -4.64
C TRP A 14 -3.18 3.59 -5.94
N ILE A 15 -4.19 2.78 -6.25
CA ILE A 15 -5.16 3.04 -7.32
C ILE A 15 -6.48 3.43 -6.65
N THR A 16 -6.93 4.66 -6.90
CA THR A 16 -8.17 5.19 -6.33
C THR A 16 -8.64 6.43 -7.09
N THR A 17 -9.94 6.66 -7.14
CA THR A 17 -10.55 7.91 -7.63
C THR A 17 -10.76 8.95 -6.52
N ILE A 18 -10.47 8.57 -5.28
CA ILE A 18 -10.74 9.36 -4.09
C ILE A 18 -9.54 10.27 -3.82
N ALA A 19 -9.79 11.53 -3.48
CA ALA A 19 -8.73 12.46 -3.16
C ALA A 19 -8.17 12.20 -1.77
N GLY A 20 -6.86 12.01 -1.68
CA GLY A 20 -6.15 11.72 -0.45
C GLY A 20 -4.65 11.84 -0.62
N ARG A 21 -3.92 11.50 0.44
CA ARG A 21 -2.46 11.50 0.47
C ARG A 21 -1.99 10.20 1.08
N TYR A 22 -0.83 9.73 0.65
CA TYR A 22 -0.17 8.59 1.27
C TYR A 22 1.23 8.95 1.71
N ASN A 23 1.69 8.29 2.77
CA ASN A 23 3.07 8.30 3.22
C ASN A 23 3.64 6.88 3.18
N HIS A 24 4.95 6.77 3.11
CA HIS A 24 5.67 5.50 3.17
C HIS A 24 6.64 5.52 4.33
N THR A 25 6.72 4.40 5.05
CA THR A 25 7.78 4.13 6.02
C THR A 25 8.43 2.80 5.68
N SER A 26 9.75 2.76 5.80
CA SER A 26 10.56 1.60 5.47
C SER A 26 11.41 1.25 6.67
N VAL A 27 11.31 -0.01 7.10
CA VAL A 27 12.00 -0.51 8.28
C VAL A 27 12.91 -1.67 7.84
N PRO A 28 14.25 -1.50 7.92
CA PRO A 28 15.17 -2.59 7.69
C PRO A 28 15.18 -3.58 8.87
N GLU A 29 15.22 -4.86 8.56
CA GLU A 29 15.21 -5.96 9.52
C GLU A 29 16.60 -6.61 9.65
N ARG A 30 16.81 -7.40 10.71
CA ARG A 30 18.12 -8.03 11.00
C ARG A 30 18.59 -9.03 9.93
N ASP A 31 17.66 -9.65 9.21
CA ASP A 31 17.92 -10.60 8.13
C ASP A 31 18.22 -9.92 6.77
N GLY A 32 18.30 -8.58 6.77
CA GLY A 32 18.50 -7.76 5.59
C GLY A 32 17.30 -7.72 4.65
N THR A 33 16.12 -8.10 5.13
CA THR A 33 14.85 -7.76 4.49
C THR A 33 14.38 -6.36 4.92
N VAL A 34 13.43 -5.79 4.20
CA VAL A 34 12.85 -4.48 4.48
C VAL A 34 11.33 -4.60 4.48
N THR A 35 10.70 -4.12 5.54
CA THR A 35 9.24 -4.00 5.64
C THR A 35 8.84 -2.58 5.28
N VAL A 36 7.97 -2.44 4.27
CA VAL A 36 7.44 -1.14 3.82
C VAL A 36 5.99 -1.04 4.22
N LYS A 37 5.62 0.06 4.88
CA LYS A 37 4.22 0.39 5.19
C LYS A 37 3.80 1.64 4.44
N SER A 38 2.58 1.62 3.94
CA SER A 38 1.94 2.75 3.28
C SER A 38 0.60 3.04 3.93
N GLU A 39 0.40 4.27 4.42
CA GLU A 39 -0.88 4.71 4.96
C GLU A 39 -1.53 5.71 4.01
N TYR A 40 -2.70 5.36 3.49
CA TYR A 40 -3.53 6.27 2.72
C TYR A 40 -4.47 7.02 3.66
N ARG A 41 -4.44 8.35 3.61
CA ARG A 41 -5.27 9.24 4.44
C ARG A 41 -6.08 10.17 3.55
N MET A 42 -7.36 10.30 3.87
CA MET A 42 -8.32 11.17 3.21
C MET A 42 -9.29 11.75 4.23
N ILE A 43 -10.02 12.79 3.85
CA ILE A 43 -11.14 13.31 4.65
C ILE A 43 -12.35 12.41 4.37
N PRO A 44 -12.90 11.69 5.38
CA PRO A 44 -14.07 10.86 5.17
C PRO A 44 -15.28 11.71 4.79
N THR A 45 -15.97 11.33 3.71
CA THR A 45 -17.26 11.91 3.35
C THR A 45 -18.26 10.80 3.04
N PRO A 46 -19.56 11.02 3.26
CA PRO A 46 -20.57 10.00 2.98
C PRO A 46 -20.57 9.51 1.52
N ALA A 47 -20.17 10.37 0.57
CA ALA A 47 -20.10 10.04 -0.84
C ALA A 47 -19.00 9.01 -1.17
N GLU A 48 -18.02 8.82 -0.29
CA GLU A 48 -16.95 7.86 -0.48
C GLU A 48 -17.21 6.52 0.23
N ASN A 49 -18.27 6.43 1.05
CA ASN A 49 -18.64 5.19 1.72
C ASN A 49 -18.98 4.10 0.68
N GLY A 50 -18.46 2.89 0.91
CA GLY A 50 -18.65 1.75 0.03
C GLY A 50 -17.81 1.77 -1.25
N LYS A 51 -17.07 2.84 -1.53
CA LYS A 51 -16.07 2.87 -2.61
C LYS A 51 -14.85 2.05 -2.25
N GLU A 52 -14.06 1.74 -3.26
CA GLU A 52 -12.87 0.90 -3.14
C GLU A 52 -11.60 1.70 -3.43
N ILE A 53 -10.56 1.45 -2.63
CA ILE A 53 -9.19 1.86 -2.91
C ILE A 53 -8.33 0.61 -3.02
N THR A 54 -7.38 0.57 -3.94
CA THR A 54 -6.51 -0.59 -4.12
C THR A 54 -5.09 -0.25 -3.75
N CYS A 55 -4.52 -1.01 -2.82
CA CYS A 55 -3.08 -1.01 -2.59
C CYS A 55 -2.40 -1.92 -3.61
N VAL A 56 -1.35 -1.42 -4.26
CA VAL A 56 -0.55 -2.20 -5.21
C VAL A 56 0.86 -2.35 -4.66
N VAL A 57 1.27 -3.58 -4.41
CA VAL A 57 2.61 -3.93 -3.92
C VAL A 57 3.41 -4.49 -5.08
N ASN A 58 4.45 -3.77 -5.49
CA ASN A 58 5.37 -4.19 -6.52
C ASN A 58 6.69 -4.65 -5.89
N GLN A 59 6.96 -5.95 -5.98
CA GLN A 59 8.18 -6.58 -5.48
C GLN A 59 8.94 -7.21 -6.65
N ARG A 60 10.21 -6.83 -6.85
CA ARG A 60 11.04 -7.25 -7.99
C ARG A 60 11.20 -8.77 -8.12
N THR A 61 11.13 -9.49 -7.01
CA THR A 61 11.24 -10.97 -7.00
C THR A 61 9.93 -11.68 -7.36
N GLN A 62 8.85 -10.94 -7.58
CA GLN A 62 7.56 -11.45 -8.04
C GLN A 62 7.36 -11.07 -9.50
N PRO A 63 6.75 -11.95 -10.31
CA PRO A 63 6.55 -11.70 -11.74
C PRO A 63 5.59 -10.53 -12.00
N GLU A 64 4.63 -10.31 -11.10
CA GLU A 64 3.60 -9.28 -11.24
C GLU A 64 3.35 -8.57 -9.90
N PRO A 65 2.94 -7.29 -9.93
CA PRO A 65 2.50 -6.58 -8.73
C PRO A 65 1.26 -7.24 -8.13
N ARG A 66 1.18 -7.28 -6.81
CA ARG A 66 -0.01 -7.74 -6.09
C ARG A 66 -0.94 -6.58 -5.78
N ALA A 67 -2.19 -6.71 -6.19
CA ALA A 67 -3.26 -5.76 -5.89
C ALA A 67 -4.10 -6.26 -4.70
N PHE A 68 -4.35 -5.36 -3.75
CA PHE A 68 -5.17 -5.61 -2.56
C PHE A 68 -6.28 -4.56 -2.51
N PRO A 69 -7.51 -4.90 -2.95
CA PRO A 69 -8.65 -4.00 -2.85
C PRO A 69 -9.11 -3.85 -1.41
N LEU A 70 -9.44 -2.61 -1.01
CA LEU A 70 -9.97 -2.25 0.30
C LEU A 70 -11.24 -1.44 0.13
N LYS A 71 -12.33 -1.92 0.73
CA LYS A 71 -13.61 -1.22 0.74
C LYS A 71 -13.67 -0.24 1.92
N LEU A 72 -14.06 1.00 1.64
CA LEU A 72 -14.30 2.01 2.66
C LEU A 72 -15.66 1.75 3.32
N VAL A 73 -15.69 1.78 4.65
CA VAL A 73 -16.87 1.55 5.49
C VAL A 73 -16.99 2.62 6.57
#